data_AF-A0A951I545-F1
#
_entry.id   AF-A0A951I545-F1
#
_cell.length_a   1.000
_cell.length_b   1.000
_cell.length_c   1.000
_cell.angle_alpha   90.00
_cell.angle_beta   90.00
_cell.angle_gamma   90.00
#
_symmetry.space_group_name_H-M   'P 1'
#
loop_
_entity.id
_entity.type
_entity.pdbx_description
1 polymer ?
#
loop_
_entity_poly.entity_id
_entity_poly.type
_entity_poly.pdbx_seq_one_letter_code
_entity_poly.pdbx_strand_id
1 'polypeptide(L)' 'MEISLLMTLDLREQAALQAALVTHGAPDSLVTLALTGGCRIETIEEARRLRRWLGDARAGGETDITVLNTIERALIRFGV' A
#
# COMPACT_ATOMS: atom_id res chain seq x y z
N MET A 1 -17.58 5.69 -6.01
CA MET A 1 -18.05 4.56 -5.20
C MET A 1 -17.07 4.43 -4.05
N GLU A 2 -17.55 4.71 -2.84
CA GLU A 2 -16.74 4.71 -1.62
C GLU A 2 -16.58 3.26 -1.13
N ILE A 3 -15.36 2.89 -0.79
CA ILE A 3 -15.02 1.63 -0.12
C ILE A 3 -14.25 2.02 1.13
N SER A 4 -14.82 1.82 2.31
CA SER A 4 -14.08 2.09 3.56
C SER A 4 -13.30 0.83 3.94
N LEU A 5 -12.03 0.79 3.55
CA LEU A 5 -11.12 -0.32 3.85
C LEU A 5 -10.13 0.15 4.91
N LEU A 6 -10.23 -0.44 6.10
CA LEU A 6 -9.24 -0.26 7.15
C LEU A 6 -8.31 -1.47 7.18
N MET A 7 -7.02 -1.21 6.96
CA MET A 7 -5.97 -2.22 7.09
C MET A 7 -4.94 -1.75 8.09
N THR A 8 -4.52 -2.67 8.97
CA THR A 8 -3.44 -2.47 9.93
C THR A 8 -2.22 -3.24 9.47
N LEU A 9 -1.06 -2.60 9.49
CA LEU A 9 0.23 -3.25 9.24
C LEU A 9 0.93 -3.52 10.57
N ASP A 10 1.75 -4.58 10.59
CA ASP A 10 2.74 -4.72 11.65
C ASP A 10 3.91 -3.72 11.47
N LEU A 11 4.75 -3.59 12.50
CA LEU A 11 5.89 -2.65 12.51
C LEU A 11 6.90 -2.89 11.38
N ARG A 12 7.11 -4.16 11.00
CA ARG A 12 8.02 -4.52 9.91
C ARG A 12 7.40 -4.12 8.58
N GLU A 13 6.12 -4.36 8.44
CA GLU A 13 5.36 -4.02 7.25
C GLU A 13 5.28 -2.50 7.05
N GLN A 14 5.07 -1.76 8.13
CA GLN A 14 5.08 -0.30 8.14
C GLN A 14 6.46 0.27 7.74
N ALA A 15 7.55 -0.27 8.28
CA ALA A 15 8.91 0.20 7.99
C ALA A 15 9.32 -0.05 6.52
N ALA A 16 8.98 -1.22 5.97
CA ALA A 16 9.28 -1.51 4.57
C ALA A 16 8.41 -0.69 3.61
N LEU A 17 7.16 -0.39 3.98
CA LEU A 17 6.38 0.58 3.23
C LEU A 17 7.03 1.97 3.27
N GLN A 18 7.39 2.49 4.46
CA GLN A 18 8.07 3.78 4.59
C GLN A 18 9.31 3.87 3.70
N ALA A 19 10.15 2.84 3.70
CA ALA A 19 11.33 2.77 2.85
C ALA A 19 10.99 2.85 1.35
N ALA A 20 9.97 2.11 0.91
CA ALA A 20 9.53 2.12 -0.48
C ALA A 20 8.92 3.48 -0.89
N LEU A 21 8.19 4.14 0.01
CA LEU A 21 7.62 5.48 -0.22
C LEU A 21 8.69 6.56 -0.34
N VAL A 22 9.75 6.49 0.46
CA VAL A 22 10.90 7.40 0.37
C VAL A 22 11.67 7.19 -0.94
N THR A 23 11.73 5.96 -1.43
CA THR A 23 12.53 5.59 -2.60
C THR A 23 11.84 5.92 -3.92
N HIS A 24 10.52 5.68 -4.03
CA HIS A 24 9.78 5.80 -5.31
C HIS A 24 8.82 6.98 -5.39
N GLY A 25 8.66 7.72 -4.28
CA GLY A 25 7.60 8.69 -4.15
C GLY A 25 6.26 8.00 -3.86
N ALA A 26 5.51 8.59 -2.94
CA ALA A 26 4.30 8.02 -2.39
C ALA A 26 3.05 8.78 -2.85
N PRO A 27 1.95 8.09 -3.17
CA PRO A 27 0.63 8.70 -3.06
C PRO A 27 0.32 9.05 -1.59
N ASP A 28 -0.35 10.19 -1.36
CA ASP A 28 -0.66 10.70 -0.01
C ASP A 28 -1.41 9.70 0.89
N SER A 29 -2.25 8.85 0.29
CA SER A 29 -2.97 7.78 0.98
C SER A 29 -2.06 6.69 1.56
N LEU A 30 -0.87 6.48 0.97
CA LEU A 30 0.14 5.58 1.50
C LEU A 30 1.04 6.23 2.53
N VAL A 31 1.29 7.54 2.46
CA VAL A 31 2.06 8.26 3.49
C VAL A 31 1.38 8.10 4.85
N THR A 32 0.04 8.17 4.87
CA THR A 32 -0.74 7.93 6.09
C THR A 32 -0.58 6.49 6.61
N LEU A 33 -0.58 5.51 5.69
CA LEU A 33 -0.32 4.08 5.98
C LEU A 33 1.04 3.87 6.66
N ALA A 34 2.06 4.53 6.09
CA ALA A 34 3.44 4.46 6.55
C ALA A 34 3.64 5.11 7.92
N LEU A 35 2.93 6.19 8.24
CA LEU A 35 3.16 6.96 9.47
C LEU A 35 2.36 6.43 10.67
N THR A 36 1.18 5.85 10.42
CA THR A 36 0.23 5.53 11.50
C THR A 36 0.02 4.04 11.73
N GLY A 37 0.62 3.17 10.90
CA GLY A 37 0.41 1.71 10.96
C GLY A 37 -1.01 1.27 10.56
N GLY A 38 -1.82 2.24 10.11
CA GLY A 38 -3.17 2.02 9.62
C GLY A 38 -3.39 2.79 8.33
N CYS A 39 -4.02 2.16 7.36
CA CYS A 39 -4.56 2.88 6.21
C CYS A 39 -6.05 2.69 6.12
N ARG A 40 -6.67 3.83 5.93
CA ARG A 40 -8.04 3.96 5.51
C ARG A 40 -8.01 4.34 4.04
N ILE A 41 -8.36 3.39 3.19
CA ILE A 41 -8.67 3.67 1.80
C ILE A 41 -10.16 3.96 1.77
N GLU A 42 -10.56 5.10 1.21
CA GLU A 42 -11.97 5.53 1.19
C GLU A 42 -12.61 5.36 -0.18
N THR A 43 -11.79 5.25 -1.24
CA THR A 43 -12.27 5.17 -2.61
C THR A 43 -11.63 4.04 -3.42
N ILE A 44 -12.39 3.52 -4.40
CA ILE A 44 -11.88 2.51 -5.35
C ILE A 44 -10.70 3.07 -6.15
N GLU A 45 -10.70 4.37 -6.42
CA GLU A 45 -9.65 5.00 -7.21
C GLU A 45 -8.31 5.08 -6.47
N GLU A 46 -8.34 5.31 -5.15
CA GLU A 46 -7.16 5.21 -4.29
C GLU A 46 -6.64 3.77 -4.25
N ALA A 47 -7.54 2.79 -4.07
CA ALA A 47 -7.17 1.38 -4.08
C ALA A 47 -6.51 0.96 -5.41
N ARG A 48 -7.03 1.44 -6.56
CA ARG A 48 -6.44 1.20 -7.89
C ARG A 48 -5.10 1.90 -8.08
N ARG A 49 -4.95 3.14 -7.59
CA ARG A 49 -3.67 3.86 -7.60
C ARG A 49 -2.62 3.09 -6.79
N LEU A 50 -2.99 2.62 -5.61
CA LEU A 50 -2.14 1.79 -4.77
C LEU A 50 -1.72 0.50 -5.48
N ARG A 51 -2.67 -0.23 -6.07
CA ARG A 51 -2.37 -1.46 -6.82
C ARG A 51 -1.40 -1.23 -7.99
N ARG A 52 -1.56 -0.13 -8.73
CA ARG A 52 -0.64 0.24 -9.82
C ARG A 52 0.77 0.53 -9.30
N TRP A 53 0.87 1.36 -8.26
CA TRP A 53 2.16 1.68 -7.64
C TRP A 53 2.89 0.43 -7.13
N LEU A 54 2.15 -0.51 -6.52
CA LEU A 54 2.71 -1.81 -6.11
C LEU A 54 3.24 -2.63 -7.30
N GLY A 55 2.52 -2.62 -8.42
CA GLY A 55 2.96 -3.25 -9.66
C GLY A 55 4.22 -2.62 -10.24
N ASP A 56 4.29 -1.29 -10.24
CA ASP A 56 5.44 -0.53 -10.74
C ASP A 56 6.68 -0.75 -9.87
N ALA A 57 6.52 -0.72 -8.54
CA ALA A 57 7.61 -1.05 -7.60
C ALA A 57 8.14 -2.48 -7.81
N ARG A 58 7.25 -3.44 -8.08
CA ARG A 58 7.62 -4.83 -8.39
C ARG A 58 8.36 -4.95 -9.72
N ALA A 59 7.91 -4.23 -10.74
CA ALA A 59 8.59 -4.18 -12.04
C ALA A 59 9.97 -3.52 -11.94
N GLY A 60 10.17 -2.62 -10.98
CA GLY A 60 11.45 -2.02 -10.61
C GLY A 60 12.49 -3.01 -10.04
N GLY A 61 12.10 -4.27 -9.78
CA GLY A 61 13.01 -5.32 -9.33
C GLY A 61 13.32 -5.30 -7.83
N GLU A 62 12.53 -4.57 -7.03
CA GLU A 62 12.76 -4.49 -5.60
C GLU A 62 12.26 -5.73 -4.86
N THR A 63 13.19 -6.44 -4.23
CA THR A 63 12.95 -7.74 -3.59
C THR A 63 12.38 -7.65 -2.18
N ASP A 64 12.31 -6.46 -1.56
CA ASP A 64 11.76 -6.28 -0.20
C ASP A 64 10.24 -6.03 -0.16
N ILE A 65 9.56 -6.26 -1.29
CA ILE A 65 8.10 -6.13 -1.45
C ILE A 65 7.33 -7.27 -0.76
N THR A 66 8.02 -8.22 -0.10
CA THR A 66 7.35 -9.33 0.61
C THR A 66 6.33 -8.82 1.64
N VAL A 67 6.64 -7.71 2.30
CA VAL A 67 5.75 -6.95 3.19
C VAL A 67 4.50 -6.42 2.46
N LEU A 68 4.68 -5.95 1.23
CA LEU A 68 3.63 -5.32 0.45
C LEU A 68 2.64 -6.34 -0.13
N ASN A 69 2.97 -7.64 -0.11
CA ASN A 69 2.03 -8.71 -0.45
C ASN A 69 0.78 -8.69 0.46
N THR A 70 0.90 -8.29 1.73
CA THR A 70 -0.25 -8.16 2.63
C THR A 70 -1.21 -7.08 2.13
N ILE A 71 -0.65 -5.96 1.65
CA ILE A 71 -1.40 -4.87 1.03
C ILE A 71 -2.07 -5.32 -0.27
N GLU A 72 -1.32 -5.98 -1.15
CA GLU A 72 -1.83 -6.51 -2.41
C GLU A 72 -2.97 -7.51 -2.19
N ARG A 73 -2.81 -8.43 -1.23
CA ARG A 73 -3.86 -9.40 -0.85
C ARG A 73 -5.10 -8.72 -0.28
N ALA A 74 -4.93 -7.67 0.52
CA ALA A 74 -6.05 -6.90 1.06
C ALA A 74 -6.85 -6.22 -0.07
N LEU A 75 -6.16 -5.65 -1.06
CA LEU A 75 -6.78 -5.04 -2.24
C LEU A 75 -7.55 -6.06 -3.09
N ILE A 76 -6.93 -7.21 -3.38
CA ILE A 76 -7.57 -8.30 -4.13
C ILE A 76 -8.81 -8.81 -3.40
N ARG A 77 -8.74 -8.96 -2.06
CA ARG A 77 -9.88 -9.40 -1.24
C ARG A 77 -11.07 -8.44 -1.32
N PHE A 78 -10.82 -7.16 -1.55
CA PHE A 78 -11.86 -6.15 -1.74
C PHE A 78 -12.33 -6.00 -3.19
N GLY A 79 -11.82 -6.82 -4.12
CA GLY A 79 -12.22 -6.78 -5.52
C GLY A 79 -11.57 -5.66 -6.33
N VAL A 80 -10.44 -5.12 -5.84
CA VAL A 80 -9.64 -4.09 -6.53
C VAL A 80 -8.43 -4.68 -7.22
#